data_AF-A0AA86TCH5-F1
#
_entry.id   AF-A0AA86TCH5-F1
#
_cell.length_a   1.000
_cell.length_b   1.000
_cell.length_c   1.000
_cell.angle_alpha   90.00
_cell.angle_beta   90.00
_cell.angle_gamma   90.00
#
_symmetry.space_group_name_H-M   'P 1'
#
loop_
_entity.id
_entity.type
_entity.pdbx_description
1 polymer ?
#
loop_
_entity_poly.entity_id
_entity_poly.type
_entity_poly.pdbx_seq_one_letter_code
_entity_poly.pdbx_strand_id
1 'polypeptide(L)'
;MEDHSTFPRIFSMFFITTVAFFATSVLSIGINYGQIANNLPSPDDAVALVKCVGATKVKLYDADPRVLKAFANTGVEVMVGLGNEYLSRMKDPTKAQAWIKANLQPYLPATKITSIFVGNEVLTFNDTSLTSNLLPAMQSVHTALLNLALDKQITVTTTHSLAVLQTSYPPSAGAFRTDLAPCLAPILSFQAKTGSPFLINAYPYFAYKANPKQVPLDFVLFQPNQGMVDPSSNLHYDNMLFAQIDAVYSALTSLGYGKLPVHISETGWPSKGDEDEAGANLENAKKYNGNLIKMAMSSSKKGTPSRPNTDLNIYVFALFNENMKPGPTSERNYGLFKPDGTPAYPLGFSLASAPNDAVSNSTGAGTPPRPPTSSTGYLSISSAPSLERRWLSSVVALMVGLILKF
;
A
#
# COMPACT_ATOMS: atom_id res chain seq x y z
N MET A 1 15.39 0.04 -86.58
CA MET A 1 15.13 1.31 -85.89
C MET A 1 14.16 0.96 -84.78
N GLU A 2 14.67 1.08 -83.56
CA GLU A 2 14.21 0.45 -82.33
C GLU A 2 12.89 1.03 -81.82
N ASP A 3 12.08 0.21 -81.12
CA ASP A 3 11.54 0.62 -79.83
C ASP A 3 11.15 -0.61 -78.99
N HIS A 4 11.89 -0.86 -77.90
CA HIS A 4 11.56 -1.84 -76.87
C HIS A 4 11.26 -1.08 -75.58
N SER A 5 9.97 -0.88 -75.28
CA SER A 5 9.51 -0.28 -74.04
C SER A 5 9.86 -1.18 -72.84
N THR A 6 10.74 -0.69 -71.96
CA THR A 6 11.07 -1.32 -70.67
C THR A 6 10.27 -0.63 -69.55
N PHE A 7 9.36 -1.36 -68.92
CA PHE A 7 8.65 -0.93 -67.71
C PHE A 7 9.55 -1.10 -66.49
N PRO A 8 9.76 -0.08 -65.63
CA PRO A 8 10.46 -0.27 -64.36
C PRO A 8 9.49 -0.85 -63.33
N ARG A 9 9.81 -2.05 -62.82
CA ARG A 9 9.15 -2.62 -61.63
C ARG A 9 9.61 -1.86 -60.39
N ILE A 10 8.76 -0.98 -59.87
CA ILE A 10 8.95 -0.31 -58.58
C ILE A 10 8.73 -1.35 -57.48
N PHE A 11 9.81 -1.72 -56.78
CA PHE A 11 9.76 -2.58 -55.62
C PHE A 11 9.38 -1.73 -54.40
N SER A 12 8.12 -1.77 -53.98
CA SER A 12 7.65 -1.03 -52.81
C SER A 12 8.04 -1.79 -51.53
N MET A 13 9.08 -1.33 -50.85
CA MET A 13 9.54 -1.87 -49.57
C MET A 13 8.61 -1.36 -48.45
N PHE A 14 7.74 -2.22 -47.91
CA PHE A 14 6.96 -1.90 -46.71
C PHE A 14 7.86 -1.90 -45.48
N PHE A 15 8.20 -0.72 -44.96
CA PHE A 15 8.89 -0.55 -43.69
C PHE A 15 7.85 -0.72 -42.57
N ILE A 16 7.76 -1.92 -41.98
CA ILE A 16 7.00 -2.13 -40.74
C ILE A 16 7.81 -1.50 -39.61
N THR A 17 7.51 -0.26 -39.25
CA THR A 17 8.00 0.33 -38.00
C THR A 17 7.29 -0.36 -36.84
N THR A 18 7.92 -1.39 -36.26
CA THR A 18 7.58 -1.87 -34.93
C THR A 18 7.88 -0.76 -33.94
N VAL A 19 6.86 0.01 -33.56
CA VAL A 19 6.93 0.86 -32.38
C VAL A 19 7.05 -0.07 -31.19
N ALA A 20 8.29 -0.27 -30.72
CA ALA A 20 8.54 -0.92 -29.45
C ALA A 20 7.93 -0.03 -28.36
N PHE A 21 6.72 -0.39 -27.90
CA PHE A 21 6.19 0.12 -26.65
C PHE A 21 7.09 -0.42 -25.53
N PHE A 22 8.13 0.33 -25.19
CA PHE A 22 8.82 0.13 -23.93
C PHE A 22 7.79 0.44 -22.84
N ALA A 23 7.24 -0.60 -22.20
CA ALA A 23 6.46 -0.44 -20.99
C ALA A 23 7.37 0.27 -19.97
N THR A 24 7.15 1.56 -19.78
CA THR A 24 7.92 2.34 -18.81
C THR A 24 7.45 1.91 -17.43
N SER A 25 8.35 1.41 -16.59
CA SER A 25 7.99 1.16 -15.20
C SER A 25 7.66 2.48 -14.51
N VAL A 26 6.65 2.44 -13.64
CA VAL A 26 6.08 3.60 -12.94
C VAL A 26 6.08 3.31 -11.44
N LEU A 27 6.65 4.25 -10.68
CA LEU A 27 6.39 4.36 -9.25
C LEU A 27 5.18 5.29 -9.08
N SER A 28 4.12 4.79 -8.45
CA SER A 28 2.87 5.54 -8.28
C SER A 28 2.58 5.77 -6.80
N ILE A 29 2.15 6.99 -6.47
CA ILE A 29 1.61 7.31 -5.14
C ILE A 29 0.12 7.01 -5.09
N GLY A 30 -0.27 6.27 -4.07
CA GLY A 30 -1.62 6.19 -3.56
C GLY A 30 -1.69 6.75 -2.14
N ILE A 31 -2.90 6.89 -1.63
CA ILE A 31 -3.13 7.31 -0.24
C ILE A 31 -4.24 6.51 0.41
N ASN A 32 -4.05 6.15 1.67
CA ASN A 32 -5.06 5.50 2.48
C ASN A 32 -6.05 6.56 2.96
N TYR A 33 -7.32 6.40 2.60
CA TYR A 33 -8.39 7.27 3.08
C TYR A 33 -9.15 6.57 4.20
N GLY A 34 -8.64 6.79 5.40
CA GLY A 34 -9.26 6.36 6.65
C GLY A 34 -10.45 7.19 7.06
N GLN A 35 -11.45 6.55 7.67
CA GLN A 35 -12.70 7.18 8.10
C GLN A 35 -13.06 6.89 9.57
N ILE A 36 -12.11 6.43 10.41
CA ILE A 36 -12.34 6.25 11.85
C ILE A 36 -12.20 7.60 12.56
N ALA A 37 -13.13 8.50 12.27
CA ALA A 37 -13.23 9.83 12.85
C ALA A 37 -14.65 10.39 12.72
N ASN A 38 -14.97 11.40 13.51
CA ASN A 38 -16.28 12.07 13.52
C ASN A 38 -16.23 13.54 13.04
N ASN A 39 -15.10 13.98 12.52
CA ASN A 39 -14.84 15.39 12.19
C ASN A 39 -14.13 15.59 10.83
N LEU A 40 -14.13 14.56 9.97
CA LEU A 40 -13.52 14.61 8.65
C LEU A 40 -14.32 15.52 7.69
N PRO A 41 -13.66 16.08 6.66
CA PRO A 41 -14.34 16.89 5.67
C PRO A 41 -15.24 16.03 4.77
N SER A 42 -15.97 16.67 3.86
CA SER A 42 -16.81 15.94 2.91
C SER A 42 -15.97 15.04 1.99
N PRO A 43 -16.52 13.94 1.45
CA PRO A 43 -15.81 13.13 0.48
C PRO A 43 -15.35 13.90 -0.78
N ASP A 44 -16.10 14.92 -1.22
CA ASP A 44 -15.72 15.76 -2.36
C ASP A 44 -14.48 16.62 -2.05
N ASP A 45 -14.40 17.18 -0.83
CA ASP A 45 -13.21 17.92 -0.39
C ASP A 45 -12.00 16.97 -0.24
N ALA A 46 -12.23 15.74 0.25
CA ALA A 46 -11.19 14.73 0.34
C ALA A 46 -10.61 14.38 -1.04
N VAL A 47 -11.44 14.29 -2.09
CA VAL A 47 -10.97 14.08 -3.48
C VAL A 47 -10.01 15.18 -3.92
N ALA A 48 -10.30 16.44 -3.58
CA ALA A 48 -9.42 17.57 -3.90
C ALA A 48 -8.07 17.41 -3.18
N LEU A 49 -8.06 16.99 -1.91
CA LEU A 49 -6.83 16.75 -1.14
C LEU A 49 -6.02 15.55 -1.66
N VAL A 50 -6.68 14.47 -2.10
CA VAL A 50 -6.00 13.33 -2.75
C VAL A 50 -5.23 13.79 -3.99
N LYS A 51 -5.87 14.60 -4.85
CA LYS A 51 -5.23 15.17 -6.04
C LYS A 51 -4.13 16.17 -5.69
N CYS A 52 -4.32 16.97 -4.65
CA CYS A 52 -3.34 17.94 -4.12
C CYS A 52 -1.99 17.26 -3.77
N VAL A 53 -2.05 16.07 -3.15
CA VAL A 53 -0.88 15.23 -2.84
C VAL A 53 -0.20 14.65 -4.09
N GLY A 54 -0.85 14.70 -5.25
CA GLY A 54 -0.39 14.04 -6.47
C GLY A 54 -0.70 12.53 -6.48
N ALA A 55 -1.57 12.06 -5.58
CA ALA A 55 -1.96 10.66 -5.53
C ALA A 55 -2.92 10.33 -6.69
N THR A 56 -2.61 9.28 -7.42
CA THR A 56 -3.45 8.77 -8.53
C THR A 56 -4.27 7.55 -8.11
N LYS A 57 -4.07 7.08 -6.87
CA LYS A 57 -4.77 5.94 -6.28
C LYS A 57 -5.24 6.26 -4.87
N VAL A 58 -6.34 5.65 -4.46
CA VAL A 58 -6.87 5.72 -3.08
C VAL A 58 -7.21 4.31 -2.59
N LYS A 59 -6.87 4.01 -1.35
CA LYS A 59 -7.27 2.78 -0.66
C LYS A 59 -8.31 3.10 0.41
N LEU A 60 -9.50 2.51 0.27
CA LEU A 60 -10.63 2.65 1.18
C LEU A 60 -10.77 1.37 2.01
N TYR A 61 -11.07 1.49 3.30
CA TYR A 61 -11.22 0.32 4.20
C TYR A 61 -12.64 -0.24 4.28
N ASP A 62 -13.56 0.38 3.54
CA ASP A 62 -14.94 -0.02 3.36
C ASP A 62 -15.41 0.36 1.95
N ALA A 63 -16.70 0.12 1.67
CA ALA A 63 -17.36 0.52 0.44
C ALA A 63 -18.38 1.66 0.71
N ASP A 64 -17.97 2.74 1.39
CA ASP A 64 -18.87 3.86 1.67
C ASP A 64 -19.44 4.45 0.36
N PRO A 65 -20.78 4.43 0.19
CA PRO A 65 -21.44 4.91 -1.03
C PRO A 65 -21.18 6.39 -1.32
N ARG A 66 -21.01 7.22 -0.28
CA ARG A 66 -20.73 8.66 -0.41
C ARG A 66 -19.34 8.88 -0.98
N VAL A 67 -18.36 8.11 -0.50
CA VAL A 67 -16.98 8.17 -0.96
C VAL A 67 -16.87 7.66 -2.39
N LEU A 68 -17.42 6.48 -2.68
CA LEU A 68 -17.41 5.93 -4.03
C LEU A 68 -18.03 6.91 -5.04
N LYS A 69 -19.16 7.55 -4.69
CA LYS A 69 -19.79 8.56 -5.54
C LYS A 69 -18.89 9.79 -5.77
N ALA A 70 -18.21 10.29 -4.75
CA ALA A 70 -17.30 11.44 -4.88
C ALA A 70 -16.11 11.17 -5.80
N PHE A 71 -15.64 9.92 -5.86
CA PHE A 71 -14.55 9.51 -6.77
C PHE A 71 -15.00 9.27 -8.22
N ALA A 72 -16.29 9.39 -8.54
CA ALA A 72 -16.80 9.23 -9.89
C ALA A 72 -16.19 10.25 -10.87
N ASN A 73 -15.75 9.78 -12.04
CA ASN A 73 -15.14 10.55 -13.12
C ASN A 73 -13.89 11.35 -12.72
N THR A 74 -13.26 11.02 -11.59
CA THR A 74 -12.04 11.71 -11.13
C THR A 74 -10.76 11.19 -11.78
N GLY A 75 -10.80 9.98 -12.35
CA GLY A 75 -9.64 9.25 -12.88
C GLY A 75 -8.77 8.55 -11.82
N VAL A 76 -9.00 8.83 -10.53
CA VAL A 76 -8.28 8.20 -9.42
C VAL A 76 -8.71 6.74 -9.30
N GLU A 77 -7.74 5.83 -9.18
CA GLU A 77 -8.02 4.41 -8.98
C GLU A 77 -8.39 4.11 -7.53
N VAL A 78 -9.46 3.33 -7.34
CA VAL A 78 -9.99 3.00 -6.02
C VAL A 78 -9.75 1.53 -5.71
N MET A 79 -9.02 1.26 -4.64
CA MET A 79 -8.91 -0.05 -4.00
C MET A 79 -9.88 -0.10 -2.80
N VAL A 80 -10.80 -1.07 -2.80
CA VAL A 80 -11.87 -1.16 -1.80
C VAL A 80 -11.62 -2.33 -0.83
N GLY A 81 -11.82 -2.07 0.45
CA GLY A 81 -11.67 -3.06 1.51
C GLY A 81 -12.92 -3.89 1.75
N LEU A 82 -12.72 -5.19 1.91
CA LEU A 82 -13.70 -6.10 2.51
C LEU A 82 -13.15 -6.51 3.88
N GLY A 83 -13.75 -5.97 4.94
CA GLY A 83 -13.26 -6.08 6.32
C GLY A 83 -13.18 -7.51 6.87
N ASN A 84 -12.39 -7.69 7.93
CA ASN A 84 -12.12 -8.99 8.55
C ASN A 84 -13.41 -9.67 9.06
N GLU A 85 -14.37 -8.87 9.52
CA GLU A 85 -15.70 -9.29 9.97
C GLU A 85 -16.53 -9.98 8.90
N TYR A 86 -16.23 -9.74 7.61
CA TYR A 86 -16.95 -10.36 6.51
C TYR A 86 -16.39 -11.72 6.10
N LEU A 87 -15.16 -12.08 6.50
CA LEU A 87 -14.45 -13.26 5.97
C LEU A 87 -15.26 -14.55 6.10
N SER A 88 -15.85 -14.80 7.25
CA SER A 88 -16.66 -16.01 7.49
C SER A 88 -17.86 -16.11 6.54
N ARG A 89 -18.54 -14.98 6.30
CA ARG A 89 -19.71 -14.91 5.41
C ARG A 89 -19.32 -14.96 3.94
N MET A 90 -18.16 -14.41 3.58
CA MET A 90 -17.72 -14.30 2.19
C MET A 90 -17.14 -15.59 1.62
N LYS A 91 -17.11 -16.69 2.38
CA LYS A 91 -16.84 -18.03 1.84
C LYS A 91 -17.95 -18.56 0.93
N ASP A 92 -19.12 -17.92 0.94
CA ASP A 92 -20.23 -18.24 0.04
C ASP A 92 -20.18 -17.29 -1.19
N PRO A 93 -19.90 -17.80 -2.40
CA PRO A 93 -19.86 -17.00 -3.63
C PRO A 93 -21.15 -16.22 -3.89
N THR A 94 -22.31 -16.73 -3.47
CA THR A 94 -23.60 -16.04 -3.61
C THR A 94 -23.64 -14.78 -2.76
N LYS A 95 -23.12 -14.86 -1.52
CA LYS A 95 -23.03 -13.69 -0.62
C LYS A 95 -21.99 -12.70 -1.12
N ALA A 96 -20.84 -13.18 -1.62
CA ALA A 96 -19.83 -12.33 -2.23
C ALA A 96 -20.39 -11.59 -3.46
N GLN A 97 -21.12 -12.28 -4.34
CA GLN A 97 -21.75 -11.68 -5.51
C GLN A 97 -22.83 -10.66 -5.13
N ALA A 98 -23.66 -10.96 -4.12
CA ALA A 98 -24.64 -10.00 -3.62
C ALA A 98 -23.97 -8.74 -3.04
N TRP A 99 -22.84 -8.89 -2.34
CA TRP A 99 -22.08 -7.77 -1.81
C TRP A 99 -21.49 -6.90 -2.92
N ILE A 100 -20.90 -7.49 -3.97
CA ILE A 100 -20.35 -6.72 -5.11
C ILE A 100 -21.46 -5.96 -5.85
N LYS A 101 -22.59 -6.63 -6.13
CA LYS A 101 -23.76 -6.01 -6.78
C LYS A 101 -24.32 -4.82 -6.01
N ALA A 102 -24.35 -4.93 -4.67
CA ALA A 102 -24.92 -3.89 -3.82
C ALA A 102 -23.95 -2.72 -3.59
N ASN A 103 -22.66 -3.01 -3.40
CA ASN A 103 -21.72 -2.02 -2.87
C ASN A 103 -20.78 -1.43 -3.94
N LEU A 104 -20.49 -2.14 -5.03
CA LEU A 104 -19.51 -1.68 -6.04
C LEU A 104 -20.15 -1.41 -7.40
N GLN A 105 -20.98 -2.34 -7.88
CA GLN A 105 -21.56 -2.27 -9.21
C GLN A 105 -22.33 -0.95 -9.51
N PRO A 106 -23.07 -0.33 -8.57
CA PRO A 106 -23.76 0.94 -8.83
C PRO A 106 -22.84 2.12 -9.17
N TYR A 107 -21.54 2.01 -8.87
CA TYR A 107 -20.56 3.07 -9.08
C TYR A 107 -19.71 2.85 -10.34
N LEU A 108 -19.84 1.70 -10.99
CA LEU A 108 -19.10 1.37 -12.20
C LEU A 108 -19.84 1.84 -13.47
N PRO A 109 -19.13 2.31 -14.52
CA PRO A 109 -17.68 2.50 -14.59
C PRO A 109 -17.21 3.89 -14.12
N ALA A 110 -18.12 4.76 -13.67
CA ALA A 110 -17.80 6.15 -13.34
C ALA A 110 -16.69 6.25 -12.27
N THR A 111 -16.75 5.40 -11.26
CA THR A 111 -15.67 5.24 -10.26
C THR A 111 -14.72 4.16 -10.72
N LYS A 112 -13.43 4.49 -10.84
CA LYS A 112 -12.40 3.56 -11.34
C LYS A 112 -11.94 2.59 -10.25
N ILE A 113 -12.82 1.66 -9.87
CA ILE A 113 -12.49 0.59 -8.92
C ILE A 113 -11.61 -0.44 -9.63
N THR A 114 -10.42 -0.71 -9.08
CA THR A 114 -9.40 -1.58 -9.70
C THR A 114 -9.05 -2.81 -8.85
N SER A 115 -9.33 -2.77 -7.56
CA SER A 115 -9.01 -3.89 -6.65
C SER A 115 -9.97 -3.99 -5.48
N ILE A 116 -10.19 -5.21 -5.02
CA ILE A 116 -10.76 -5.52 -3.71
C ILE A 116 -9.68 -6.20 -2.87
N PHE A 117 -9.35 -5.64 -1.70
CA PHE A 117 -8.54 -6.37 -0.71
C PHE A 117 -9.44 -7.03 0.32
N VAL A 118 -9.32 -8.34 0.45
CA VAL A 118 -10.11 -9.19 1.34
C VAL A 118 -9.33 -9.40 2.62
N GLY A 119 -9.82 -8.82 3.71
CA GLY A 119 -9.15 -8.77 4.99
C GLY A 119 -7.92 -7.86 5.01
N ASN A 120 -7.58 -7.39 6.20
CA ASN A 120 -6.39 -6.60 6.50
C ASN A 120 -5.58 -7.27 7.61
N GLU A 121 -4.30 -7.56 7.37
CA GLU A 121 -3.34 -8.12 8.32
C GLU A 121 -3.79 -9.41 9.04
N VAL A 122 -4.66 -10.19 8.41
CA VAL A 122 -5.35 -11.35 9.01
C VAL A 122 -4.39 -12.36 9.65
N LEU A 123 -3.26 -12.63 8.99
CA LEU A 123 -2.32 -13.67 9.41
C LEU A 123 -1.51 -13.32 10.67
N THR A 124 -1.60 -12.08 11.16
CA THR A 124 -0.85 -11.62 12.34
C THR A 124 -1.73 -11.37 13.56
N PHE A 125 -3.06 -11.55 13.46
CA PHE A 125 -3.99 -11.44 14.60
C PHE A 125 -4.03 -12.66 15.51
N ASN A 126 -3.34 -13.75 15.17
CA ASN A 126 -3.41 -15.03 15.91
C ASN A 126 -4.85 -15.56 16.08
N ASP A 127 -5.70 -15.30 15.08
CA ASP A 127 -7.08 -15.78 15.01
C ASP A 127 -7.16 -16.87 13.92
N THR A 128 -7.35 -18.12 14.37
CA THR A 128 -7.42 -19.28 13.48
C THR A 128 -8.68 -19.28 12.62
N SER A 129 -9.78 -18.72 13.11
CA SER A 129 -11.02 -18.58 12.34
C SER A 129 -10.80 -17.60 11.19
N LEU A 130 -10.29 -16.40 11.44
CA LEU A 130 -10.00 -15.43 10.39
C LEU A 130 -8.99 -15.98 9.37
N THR A 131 -7.93 -16.62 9.85
CA THR A 131 -6.91 -17.24 9.00
C THR A 131 -7.49 -18.31 8.07
N SER A 132 -8.31 -19.23 8.61
CA SER A 132 -8.95 -20.30 7.82
C SER A 132 -10.00 -19.79 6.83
N ASN A 133 -10.60 -18.62 7.10
CA ASN A 133 -11.62 -18.03 6.24
C ASN A 133 -11.06 -17.16 5.11
N LEU A 134 -9.80 -16.72 5.20
CA LEU A 134 -9.22 -15.75 4.28
C LEU A 134 -9.21 -16.21 2.82
N LEU A 135 -8.52 -17.33 2.52
CA LEU A 135 -8.41 -17.81 1.14
C LEU A 135 -9.78 -18.20 0.54
N PRO A 136 -10.67 -18.93 1.25
CA PRO A 136 -12.01 -19.22 0.73
C PRO A 136 -12.82 -17.95 0.43
N ALA A 137 -12.68 -16.89 1.24
CA ALA A 137 -13.31 -15.61 0.97
C ALA A 137 -12.74 -14.93 -0.30
N MET A 138 -11.40 -14.91 -0.45
CA MET A 138 -10.75 -14.39 -1.67
C MET A 138 -11.23 -15.12 -2.93
N GLN A 139 -11.29 -16.46 -2.88
CA GLN A 139 -11.75 -17.29 -4.00
C GLN A 139 -13.22 -17.04 -4.36
N SER A 140 -14.08 -16.85 -3.35
CA SER A 140 -15.49 -16.57 -3.54
C SER A 140 -15.75 -15.18 -4.11
N VAL A 141 -15.00 -14.16 -3.65
CA VAL A 141 -15.03 -12.81 -4.23
C VAL A 141 -14.55 -12.83 -5.68
N HIS A 142 -13.50 -13.57 -6.01
CA HIS A 142 -13.02 -13.70 -7.38
C HIS A 142 -14.02 -14.45 -8.28
N THR A 143 -14.61 -15.55 -7.80
CA THR A 143 -15.71 -16.25 -8.50
C THR A 143 -16.88 -15.31 -8.77
N ALA A 144 -17.24 -14.48 -7.80
CA ALA A 144 -18.30 -13.49 -7.97
C ALA A 144 -17.95 -12.44 -9.04
N LEU A 145 -16.70 -11.98 -9.11
CA LEU A 145 -16.25 -11.07 -10.17
C LEU A 145 -16.30 -11.73 -11.55
N LEU A 146 -15.91 -13.00 -11.67
CA LEU A 146 -16.03 -13.77 -12.92
C LEU A 146 -17.50 -13.86 -13.38
N ASN A 147 -18.42 -14.20 -12.46
CA ASN A 147 -19.85 -14.28 -12.76
C ASN A 147 -20.47 -12.94 -13.19
N LEU A 148 -19.87 -11.82 -12.76
CA LEU A 148 -20.28 -10.47 -13.10
C LEU A 148 -19.51 -9.90 -14.31
N ALA A 149 -18.59 -10.66 -14.90
CA ALA A 149 -17.67 -10.21 -15.94
C ALA A 149 -16.83 -8.97 -15.55
N LEU A 150 -16.48 -8.86 -14.26
CA LEU A 150 -15.66 -7.79 -13.69
C LEU A 150 -14.21 -8.22 -13.41
N ASP A 151 -13.86 -9.49 -13.60
CA ASP A 151 -12.54 -10.06 -13.28
C ASP A 151 -11.38 -9.45 -14.08
N LYS A 152 -11.67 -8.87 -15.25
CA LYS A 152 -10.67 -8.16 -16.07
C LYS A 152 -10.39 -6.74 -15.61
N GLN A 153 -11.31 -6.15 -14.84
CA GLN A 153 -11.21 -4.79 -14.33
C GLN A 153 -10.78 -4.75 -12.87
N ILE A 154 -11.30 -5.67 -12.05
CA ILE A 154 -11.14 -5.67 -10.59
C ILE A 154 -10.35 -6.91 -10.18
N THR A 155 -9.19 -6.69 -9.58
CA THR A 155 -8.37 -7.76 -9.00
C THR A 155 -8.77 -8.04 -7.55
N VAL A 156 -8.55 -9.28 -7.09
CA VAL A 156 -8.76 -9.67 -5.69
C VAL A 156 -7.42 -9.95 -5.03
N THR A 157 -7.14 -9.25 -3.94
CA THR A 157 -5.91 -9.40 -3.16
C THR A 157 -6.21 -9.42 -1.65
N THR A 158 -5.18 -9.41 -0.82
CA THR A 158 -5.24 -9.24 0.64
C THR A 158 -4.00 -8.46 1.09
N THR A 159 -4.08 -7.76 2.21
CA THR A 159 -2.97 -6.98 2.77
C THR A 159 -2.34 -7.70 3.95
N HIS A 160 -1.01 -7.71 3.98
CA HIS A 160 -0.23 -8.36 5.02
C HIS A 160 0.52 -7.33 5.86
N SER A 161 0.65 -7.58 7.17
CA SER A 161 1.62 -6.88 8.00
C SER A 161 3.03 -7.36 7.66
N LEU A 162 4.06 -6.51 7.78
CA LEU A 162 5.45 -6.96 7.67
C LEU A 162 5.81 -8.07 8.68
N ALA A 163 5.06 -8.19 9.77
CA ALA A 163 5.21 -9.24 10.78
C ALA A 163 4.88 -10.68 10.29
N VAL A 164 4.49 -10.85 9.02
CA VAL A 164 4.48 -12.17 8.37
C VAL A 164 5.90 -12.71 8.10
N LEU A 165 6.91 -11.83 8.09
CA LEU A 165 8.32 -12.21 7.99
C LEU A 165 8.87 -12.66 9.34
N GLN A 166 9.69 -13.71 9.31
CA GLN A 166 10.49 -14.14 10.45
C GLN A 166 11.90 -13.59 10.38
N THR A 167 12.47 -13.52 9.17
CA THR A 167 13.76 -12.91 8.89
C THR A 167 13.54 -11.80 7.88
N SER A 168 14.12 -10.63 8.13
CA SER A 168 14.11 -9.49 7.21
C SER A 168 15.45 -8.77 7.11
N TYR A 169 16.48 -9.27 7.81
CA TYR A 169 17.84 -8.73 7.78
C TYR A 169 18.87 -9.87 7.69
N PRO A 170 19.86 -9.78 6.78
CA PRO A 170 19.89 -8.83 5.67
C PRO A 170 18.71 -9.09 4.69
N PRO A 171 18.30 -8.13 3.84
CA PRO A 171 17.15 -8.29 2.94
C PRO A 171 17.16 -9.56 2.09
N SER A 172 18.32 -10.00 1.61
CA SER A 172 18.51 -11.25 0.85
C SER A 172 18.17 -12.52 1.64
N ALA A 173 18.20 -12.47 2.97
CA ALA A 173 17.81 -13.56 3.87
C ALA A 173 16.32 -13.51 4.26
N GLY A 174 15.54 -12.62 3.62
CA GLY A 174 14.12 -12.46 3.88
C GLY A 174 13.36 -13.79 3.80
N ALA A 175 12.62 -14.13 4.85
CA ALA A 175 11.88 -15.38 4.95
C ALA A 175 10.56 -15.19 5.71
N PHE A 176 9.48 -15.79 5.20
CA PHE A 176 8.21 -15.85 5.92
C PHE A 176 8.35 -16.69 7.19
N ARG A 177 7.51 -16.38 8.18
CA ARG A 177 7.29 -17.22 9.35
C ARG A 177 6.93 -18.64 8.95
N THR A 178 7.64 -19.61 9.53
CA THR A 178 7.44 -21.03 9.24
C THR A 178 6.03 -21.50 9.62
N ASP A 179 5.45 -20.94 10.70
CA ASP A 179 4.09 -21.23 11.13
C ASP A 179 3.01 -20.67 10.18
N LEU A 180 3.32 -19.63 9.41
CA LEU A 180 2.40 -19.04 8.44
C LEU A 180 2.52 -19.65 7.04
N ALA A 181 3.64 -20.31 6.72
CA ALA A 181 3.91 -20.87 5.39
C ALA A 181 2.79 -21.79 4.84
N PRO A 182 2.17 -22.68 5.65
CA PRO A 182 1.05 -23.51 5.17
C PRO A 182 -0.19 -22.71 4.75
N CYS A 183 -0.40 -21.53 5.35
CA CYS A 183 -1.52 -20.64 5.01
C CYS A 183 -1.15 -19.69 3.86
N LEU A 184 0.08 -19.19 3.85
CA LEU A 184 0.57 -18.25 2.82
C LEU A 184 0.72 -18.91 1.46
N ALA A 185 1.31 -20.10 1.36
CA ALA A 185 1.61 -20.70 0.05
C ALA A 185 0.35 -20.89 -0.84
N PRO A 186 -0.81 -21.35 -0.32
CA PRO A 186 -2.06 -21.37 -1.09
C PRO A 186 -2.57 -19.98 -1.52
N ILE A 187 -2.41 -18.94 -0.67
CA ILE A 187 -2.78 -17.56 -1.00
C ILE A 187 -1.90 -17.03 -2.13
N LEU A 188 -0.59 -17.25 -2.05
CA LEU A 188 0.37 -16.86 -3.09
C LEU A 188 0.08 -17.59 -4.41
N SER A 189 -0.27 -18.88 -4.35
CA SER A 189 -0.69 -19.65 -5.53
C SER A 189 -1.94 -19.05 -6.19
N PHE A 190 -2.93 -18.65 -5.37
CA PHE A 190 -4.12 -17.98 -5.86
C PHE A 190 -3.79 -16.64 -6.52
N GLN A 191 -3.05 -15.76 -5.83
CA GLN A 191 -2.65 -14.46 -6.37
C GLN A 191 -1.85 -14.59 -7.67
N ALA A 192 -0.95 -15.56 -7.77
CA ALA A 192 -0.18 -15.82 -8.98
C ALA A 192 -1.06 -16.27 -10.15
N LYS A 193 -2.06 -17.14 -9.89
CA LYS A 193 -3.02 -17.60 -10.90
C LYS A 193 -3.96 -16.50 -11.38
N THR A 194 -4.35 -15.58 -10.50
CA THR A 194 -5.28 -14.50 -10.83
C THR A 194 -4.58 -13.19 -11.24
N GLY A 195 -3.25 -13.17 -11.31
CA GLY A 195 -2.48 -11.97 -11.67
C GLY A 195 -2.57 -10.85 -10.63
N SER A 196 -2.81 -11.18 -9.37
CA SER A 196 -2.94 -10.21 -8.28
C SER A 196 -1.58 -9.91 -7.62
N PRO A 197 -1.33 -8.66 -7.18
CA PRO A 197 -0.13 -8.33 -6.41
C PRO A 197 -0.21 -8.86 -4.98
N PHE A 198 0.96 -9.03 -4.36
CA PHE A 198 1.12 -9.18 -2.91
C PHE A 198 1.20 -7.79 -2.26
N LEU A 199 0.25 -7.49 -1.37
CA LEU A 199 0.22 -6.20 -0.68
C LEU A 199 0.83 -6.30 0.72
N ILE A 200 1.74 -5.38 1.04
CA ILE A 200 2.42 -5.33 2.33
C ILE A 200 2.28 -3.96 3.00
N ASN A 201 1.88 -3.95 4.25
CA ASN A 201 1.94 -2.80 5.14
C ASN A 201 3.34 -2.74 5.75
N ALA A 202 4.14 -1.74 5.36
CA ALA A 202 5.56 -1.64 5.70
C ALA A 202 5.88 -0.28 6.33
N TYR A 203 6.31 -0.31 7.59
CA TYR A 203 6.54 0.89 8.40
C TYR A 203 7.95 0.86 9.01
N PRO A 204 8.92 1.56 8.42
CA PRO A 204 10.23 1.81 9.03
C PRO A 204 10.14 2.43 10.43
N TYR A 205 9.08 3.21 10.69
CA TYR A 205 8.77 3.77 12.00
C TYR A 205 8.82 2.73 13.12
N PHE A 206 8.20 1.55 12.94
CA PHE A 206 8.16 0.55 14.02
C PHE A 206 9.53 -0.06 14.33
N ALA A 207 10.40 -0.21 13.33
CA ALA A 207 11.77 -0.65 13.56
C ALA A 207 12.56 0.39 14.36
N TYR A 208 12.39 1.68 14.05
CA TYR A 208 13.01 2.76 14.81
C TYR A 208 12.45 2.86 16.23
N LYS A 209 11.12 2.86 16.40
CA LYS A 209 10.45 2.89 17.72
C LYS A 209 10.98 1.77 18.62
N ALA A 210 11.13 0.56 18.09
CA ALA A 210 11.59 -0.60 18.85
C ALA A 210 13.07 -0.53 19.25
N ASN A 211 13.92 0.14 18.47
CA ASN A 211 15.37 0.17 18.72
C ASN A 211 16.04 1.46 18.21
N PRO A 212 15.71 2.62 18.80
CA PRO A 212 16.16 3.93 18.31
C PRO A 212 17.68 4.16 18.48
N LYS A 213 18.35 3.31 19.28
CA LYS A 213 19.80 3.35 19.49
C LYS A 213 20.59 2.65 18.38
N GLN A 214 20.00 1.64 17.73
CA GLN A 214 20.69 0.85 16.70
C GLN A 214 20.17 1.11 15.30
N VAL A 215 18.91 1.54 15.16
CA VAL A 215 18.33 1.90 13.87
C VAL A 215 18.63 3.38 13.59
N PRO A 216 19.48 3.72 12.60
CA PRO A 216 19.80 5.11 12.31
C PRO A 216 18.57 5.87 11.84
N LEU A 217 18.28 7.01 12.47
CA LEU A 217 17.09 7.81 12.14
C LEU A 217 17.11 8.27 10.67
N ASP A 218 18.29 8.66 10.17
CA ASP A 218 18.42 9.12 8.77
C ASP A 218 18.09 8.02 7.75
N PHE A 219 18.40 6.76 8.07
CA PHE A 219 18.13 5.60 7.22
C PHE A 219 16.63 5.27 7.12
N VAL A 220 15.86 5.54 8.17
CA VAL A 220 14.40 5.33 8.16
C VAL A 220 13.62 6.56 7.69
N LEU A 221 14.24 7.74 7.62
CA LEU A 221 13.61 9.00 7.18
C LEU A 221 13.97 9.42 5.75
N PHE A 222 14.63 8.56 4.97
CA PHE A 222 15.13 8.88 3.62
C PHE A 222 16.07 10.11 3.60
N GLN A 223 16.84 10.31 4.67
CA GLN A 223 17.84 11.37 4.73
C GLN A 223 19.19 10.85 4.19
N PRO A 224 20.11 11.73 3.78
CA PRO A 224 21.47 11.33 3.41
C PRO A 224 22.13 10.54 4.54
N ASN A 225 22.60 9.33 4.25
CA ASN A 225 23.23 8.43 5.21
C ASN A 225 24.19 7.48 4.46
N GLN A 226 24.95 6.66 5.20
CA GLN A 226 25.90 5.69 4.61
C GLN A 226 25.22 4.47 3.99
N GLY A 227 23.89 4.35 4.13
CA GLY A 227 23.11 3.21 3.69
C GLY A 227 23.47 1.93 4.42
N MET A 228 23.02 0.81 3.85
CA MET A 228 23.48 -0.53 4.20
C MET A 228 23.78 -1.33 2.94
N VAL A 229 24.84 -2.13 2.96
CA VAL A 229 25.14 -3.10 1.90
C VAL A 229 24.75 -4.48 2.41
N ASP A 230 23.87 -5.14 1.66
CA ASP A 230 23.50 -6.52 1.94
C ASP A 230 24.69 -7.45 1.63
N PRO A 231 25.21 -8.22 2.61
CA PRO A 231 26.45 -8.97 2.45
C PRO A 231 26.35 -10.15 1.49
N SER A 232 25.15 -10.65 1.19
CA SER A 232 24.95 -11.82 0.33
C SER A 232 24.60 -11.44 -1.10
N SER A 233 23.83 -10.37 -1.29
CA SER A 233 23.44 -9.88 -2.62
C SER A 233 24.30 -8.72 -3.14
N ASN A 234 25.10 -8.10 -2.27
CA ASN A 234 25.88 -6.89 -2.54
C ASN A 234 25.02 -5.67 -2.97
N LEU A 235 23.71 -5.71 -2.71
CA LEU A 235 22.80 -4.60 -3.00
C LEU A 235 22.94 -3.52 -1.93
N HIS A 236 23.05 -2.27 -2.37
CA HIS A 236 23.06 -1.10 -1.50
C HIS A 236 21.66 -0.55 -1.30
N TYR A 237 21.29 -0.28 -0.05
CA TYR A 237 20.03 0.31 0.34
C TYR A 237 20.28 1.65 1.02
N ASP A 238 19.76 2.73 0.44
CA ASP A 238 19.82 4.07 1.02
C ASP A 238 18.76 4.29 2.11
N ASN A 239 17.73 3.42 2.14
CA ASN A 239 16.59 3.55 3.06
C ASN A 239 16.03 2.19 3.48
N MET A 240 15.42 2.16 4.67
CA MET A 240 14.86 0.94 5.25
C MET A 240 13.63 0.43 4.50
N LEU A 241 12.78 1.30 3.95
CA LEU A 241 11.55 0.86 3.29
C LEU A 241 11.87 -0.09 2.13
N PHE A 242 12.82 0.28 1.27
CA PHE A 242 13.22 -0.57 0.15
C PHE A 242 13.92 -1.86 0.60
N ALA A 243 14.67 -1.80 1.70
CA ALA A 243 15.24 -3.00 2.33
C ALA A 243 14.15 -3.96 2.83
N GLN A 244 13.06 -3.44 3.42
CA GLN A 244 11.91 -4.23 3.86
C GLN A 244 11.18 -4.87 2.67
N ILE A 245 10.98 -4.12 1.58
CA ILE A 245 10.33 -4.66 0.38
C ILE A 245 11.18 -5.74 -0.30
N ASP A 246 12.51 -5.56 -0.37
CA ASP A 246 13.39 -6.59 -0.91
C ASP A 246 13.49 -7.82 -0.01
N ALA A 247 13.32 -7.68 1.32
CA ALA A 247 13.12 -8.83 2.20
C ALA A 247 11.85 -9.62 1.88
N VAL A 248 10.76 -8.94 1.52
CA VAL A 248 9.53 -9.61 1.05
C VAL A 248 9.77 -10.32 -0.27
N TYR A 249 10.47 -9.70 -1.22
CA TYR A 249 10.82 -10.35 -2.50
C TYR A 249 11.69 -11.60 -2.30
N SER A 250 12.67 -11.56 -1.38
CA SER A 250 13.47 -12.74 -1.02
C SER A 250 12.59 -13.85 -0.45
N ALA A 251 11.69 -13.52 0.48
CA ALA A 251 10.78 -14.50 1.09
C ALA A 251 9.83 -15.15 0.07
N LEU A 252 9.29 -14.35 -0.86
CA LEU A 252 8.48 -14.83 -1.98
C LEU A 252 9.29 -15.74 -2.91
N THR A 253 10.54 -15.37 -3.21
CA THR A 253 11.43 -16.15 -4.07
C THR A 253 11.75 -17.51 -3.46
N SER A 254 12.00 -17.59 -2.15
CA SER A 254 12.22 -18.85 -1.43
C SER A 254 11.03 -19.81 -1.47
N LEU A 255 9.81 -19.30 -1.67
CA LEU A 255 8.61 -20.11 -1.87
C LEU A 255 8.24 -20.34 -3.35
N GLY A 256 9.07 -19.90 -4.30
CA GLY A 256 8.84 -20.06 -5.73
C GLY A 256 7.94 -18.99 -6.37
N TYR A 257 7.64 -17.92 -5.63
CA TYR A 257 6.73 -16.83 -6.06
C TYR A 257 7.45 -15.50 -6.34
N GLY A 258 8.75 -15.53 -6.64
CA GLY A 258 9.57 -14.32 -6.85
C GLY A 258 9.18 -13.42 -8.03
N LYS A 259 8.20 -13.84 -8.84
CA LYS A 259 7.60 -13.06 -9.94
C LYS A 259 6.31 -12.32 -9.55
N LEU A 260 5.75 -12.58 -8.37
CA LEU A 260 4.58 -11.84 -7.89
C LEU A 260 4.94 -10.36 -7.71
N PRO A 261 4.16 -9.42 -8.26
CA PRO A 261 4.33 -8.01 -7.97
C PRO A 261 4.13 -7.75 -6.47
N VAL A 262 4.96 -6.88 -5.89
CA VAL A 262 4.81 -6.43 -4.50
C VAL A 262 4.47 -4.95 -4.51
N HIS A 263 3.46 -4.56 -3.74
CA HIS A 263 3.09 -3.17 -3.56
C HIS A 263 2.92 -2.85 -2.08
N ILE A 264 3.21 -1.61 -1.72
CA ILE A 264 3.13 -1.13 -0.35
C ILE A 264 1.72 -0.62 -0.11
N SER A 265 0.89 -1.40 0.58
CA SER A 265 -0.51 -1.01 0.85
C SER A 265 -0.66 0.00 1.96
N GLU A 266 0.34 0.11 2.85
CA GLU A 266 0.41 1.16 3.86
C GLU A 266 1.85 1.44 4.25
N THR A 267 2.17 2.73 4.38
CA THR A 267 3.40 3.20 5.00
C THR A 267 3.25 4.64 5.44
N GLY A 268 3.82 5.02 6.57
CA GLY A 268 3.65 6.37 7.11
C GLY A 268 4.44 6.58 8.39
N TRP A 269 4.34 7.78 8.95
CA TRP A 269 5.03 8.14 10.19
C TRP A 269 4.14 9.07 11.03
N PRO A 270 3.89 8.75 12.31
CA PRO A 270 2.99 9.53 13.15
C PRO A 270 3.63 10.84 13.59
N SER A 271 2.85 11.92 13.56
CA SER A 271 3.27 13.28 13.93
C SER A 271 3.25 13.55 15.43
N LYS A 272 2.68 12.65 16.22
CA LYS A 272 2.62 12.71 17.68
C LYS A 272 2.38 11.30 18.21
N GLY A 273 3.07 10.91 19.28
CA GLY A 273 2.85 9.63 19.97
C GLY A 273 2.86 9.78 21.49
N ASP A 274 2.71 8.66 22.20
CA ASP A 274 2.91 8.57 23.64
C ASP A 274 4.42 8.64 24.01
N GLU A 275 4.74 8.70 25.31
CA GLU A 275 6.12 8.87 25.79
C GLU A 275 7.08 7.73 25.35
N ASP A 276 6.54 6.52 25.20
CA ASP A 276 7.26 5.32 24.75
C ASP A 276 7.30 5.18 23.21
N GLU A 277 6.75 6.15 22.47
CA GLU A 277 6.69 6.15 21.01
C GLU A 277 7.83 6.93 20.37
N ALA A 278 9.06 6.45 20.59
CA ALA A 278 10.27 7.10 20.12
C ALA A 278 10.19 7.45 18.62
N GLY A 279 10.43 8.72 18.31
CA GLY A 279 10.42 9.25 16.96
C GLY A 279 9.06 9.74 16.45
N ALA A 280 7.95 9.55 17.16
CA ALA A 280 6.64 10.04 16.79
C ALA A 280 6.49 11.56 17.05
N ASN A 281 6.93 12.38 16.10
CA ASN A 281 6.87 13.83 16.18
C ASN A 281 6.70 14.47 14.79
N LEU A 282 6.31 15.75 14.79
CA LEU A 282 6.03 16.52 13.57
C LEU A 282 7.21 16.57 12.60
N GLU A 283 8.44 16.78 13.10
CA GLU A 283 9.64 16.89 12.27
C GLU A 283 9.94 15.58 11.54
N ASN A 284 9.84 14.45 12.23
CA ASN A 284 10.07 13.14 11.63
C ASN A 284 8.94 12.75 10.66
N ALA A 285 7.68 13.04 11.00
CA ALA A 285 6.54 12.78 10.10
C ALA A 285 6.65 13.60 8.80
N LYS A 286 7.05 14.87 8.92
CA LYS A 286 7.36 15.75 7.79
C LYS A 286 8.48 15.18 6.93
N LYS A 287 9.60 14.78 7.52
CA LYS A 287 10.74 14.20 6.80
C LYS A 287 10.34 12.90 6.10
N TYR A 288 9.75 11.96 6.81
CA TYR A 288 9.38 10.65 6.26
C TYR A 288 8.44 10.78 5.07
N ASN A 289 7.26 11.39 5.28
CA ASN A 289 6.24 11.47 4.25
C ASN A 289 6.64 12.42 3.11
N GLY A 290 7.28 13.55 3.44
CA GLY A 290 7.77 14.51 2.45
C GLY A 290 8.82 13.89 1.53
N ASN A 291 9.82 13.21 2.09
CA ASN A 291 10.87 12.56 1.31
C ASN A 291 10.35 11.34 0.54
N LEU A 292 9.44 10.55 1.12
CA LEU A 292 8.80 9.43 0.44
C LEU A 292 8.05 9.89 -0.82
N ILE A 293 7.20 10.91 -0.68
CA ILE A 293 6.41 11.42 -1.81
C ILE A 293 7.33 12.09 -2.84
N LYS A 294 8.32 12.89 -2.40
CA LYS A 294 9.32 13.48 -3.31
C LYS A 294 10.12 12.43 -4.08
N MET A 295 10.55 11.35 -3.40
CA MET A 295 11.24 10.23 -4.03
C MET A 295 10.34 9.55 -5.06
N ALA A 296 9.09 9.29 -4.70
CA ALA A 296 8.11 8.64 -5.56
C ALA A 296 7.77 9.45 -6.81
N MET A 297 7.73 10.77 -6.71
CA MET A 297 7.50 11.67 -7.84
C MET A 297 8.76 11.91 -8.69
N SER A 298 9.94 11.51 -8.21
CA SER A 298 11.18 11.62 -8.97
C SER A 298 11.22 10.58 -10.10
N SER A 299 11.55 11.00 -11.31
CA SER A 299 11.66 10.10 -12.48
C SER A 299 12.86 9.13 -12.42
N SER A 300 13.73 9.24 -11.41
CA SER A 300 15.01 8.51 -11.33
C SER A 300 14.97 7.17 -10.60
N LYS A 301 14.00 6.92 -9.72
CA LYS A 301 13.90 5.66 -8.95
C LYS A 301 12.53 5.04 -9.15
N LYS A 302 12.49 3.89 -9.82
CA LYS A 302 11.23 3.24 -10.25
C LYS A 302 10.87 1.99 -9.45
N GLY A 303 11.81 1.48 -8.64
CA GLY A 303 11.63 0.32 -7.79
C GLY A 303 12.73 0.19 -6.75
N THR A 304 12.84 -0.98 -6.14
CA THR A 304 13.84 -1.30 -5.10
C THR A 304 15.17 -1.76 -5.71
N PRO A 305 16.28 -1.81 -4.94
CA PRO A 305 17.56 -2.32 -5.45
C PRO A 305 17.49 -3.69 -6.12
N SER A 306 16.69 -4.63 -5.60
CA SER A 306 16.53 -5.97 -6.20
C SER A 306 15.54 -6.02 -7.38
N ARG A 307 14.71 -4.97 -7.53
CA ARG A 307 13.68 -4.83 -8.58
C ARG A 307 13.63 -3.40 -9.12
N PRO A 308 14.72 -2.88 -9.74
CA PRO A 308 14.82 -1.47 -10.11
C PRO A 308 13.87 -1.06 -11.25
N ASN A 309 13.41 -2.03 -12.04
CA ASN A 309 12.60 -1.83 -13.24
C ASN A 309 11.18 -2.43 -13.11
N THR A 310 10.65 -2.54 -11.90
CA THR A 310 9.31 -3.07 -11.64
C THR A 310 8.42 -1.98 -11.05
N ASP A 311 7.16 -1.94 -11.48
CA ASP A 311 6.18 -1.00 -10.94
C ASP A 311 6.02 -1.17 -9.42
N LEU A 312 6.02 -0.05 -8.72
CA LEU A 312 5.85 -0.01 -7.28
C LEU A 312 4.78 1.02 -6.91
N ASN A 313 3.62 0.52 -6.48
CA ASN A 313 2.58 1.35 -5.89
C ASN A 313 2.89 1.52 -4.39
N ILE A 314 2.86 2.77 -3.91
CA ILE A 314 3.07 3.11 -2.51
C ILE A 314 1.87 3.89 -1.99
N TYR A 315 1.14 3.30 -1.05
CA TYR A 315 0.00 3.94 -0.41
C TYR A 315 0.43 4.57 0.92
N VAL A 316 0.45 5.90 0.96
CA VAL A 316 0.79 6.66 2.18
C VAL A 316 -0.34 6.51 3.20
N PHE A 317 0.02 6.21 4.44
CA PHE A 317 -0.89 6.14 5.58
C PHE A 317 -0.70 7.38 6.47
N ALA A 318 -1.66 8.31 6.55
CA ALA A 318 -2.96 8.34 5.85
C ALA A 318 -3.36 9.76 5.45
N LEU A 319 -4.49 9.90 4.75
CA LEU A 319 -5.00 11.21 4.31
C LEU A 319 -5.27 12.15 5.50
N PHE A 320 -5.97 11.67 6.52
CA PHE A 320 -6.37 12.48 7.67
C PHE A 320 -5.91 11.91 9.01
N ASN A 321 -5.81 12.77 10.01
CA ASN A 321 -5.78 12.35 11.41
C ASN A 321 -7.15 11.78 11.81
N GLU A 322 -7.16 10.55 12.32
CA GLU A 322 -8.37 9.81 12.63
C GLU A 322 -8.63 9.77 14.15
N ASN A 323 -9.38 10.76 14.64
CA ASN A 323 -9.53 11.01 16.07
C ASN A 323 -10.25 9.91 16.88
N MET A 324 -10.90 8.95 16.22
CA MET A 324 -11.59 7.84 16.89
C MET A 324 -10.82 6.53 16.84
N LYS A 325 -9.60 6.50 16.26
CA LYS A 325 -8.79 5.27 16.28
C LYS A 325 -8.40 4.90 17.72
N PRO A 326 -8.64 3.63 18.12
CA PRO A 326 -8.18 3.12 19.41
C PRO A 326 -6.66 2.96 19.44
N GLY A 327 -6.11 2.58 20.60
CA GLY A 327 -4.67 2.31 20.75
C GLY A 327 -3.86 3.55 21.14
N PRO A 328 -2.53 3.55 20.91
CA PRO A 328 -1.62 4.61 21.34
C PRO A 328 -1.86 5.93 20.61
N THR A 329 -1.31 7.03 21.13
CA THR A 329 -1.53 8.38 20.58
C THR A 329 -1.10 8.50 19.13
N SER A 330 -0.08 7.76 18.71
CA SER A 330 0.33 7.68 17.30
C SER A 330 -0.80 7.36 16.32
N GLU A 331 -1.71 6.44 16.66
CA GLU A 331 -2.78 5.99 15.76
C GLU A 331 -3.69 7.14 15.30
N ARG A 332 -3.85 8.17 16.12
CA ARG A 332 -4.69 9.34 15.83
C ARG A 332 -3.95 10.46 15.08
N ASN A 333 -2.66 10.27 14.78
CA ASN A 333 -1.75 11.33 14.33
C ASN A 333 -0.91 10.96 13.08
N TYR A 334 -1.37 10.00 12.25
CA TYR A 334 -0.72 9.60 10.99
C TYR A 334 -1.10 10.45 9.76
N GLY A 335 -2.06 11.36 9.90
CA GLY A 335 -2.62 12.13 8.79
C GLY A 335 -1.65 13.12 8.17
N LEU A 336 -1.65 13.19 6.84
CA LEU A 336 -1.03 14.30 6.10
C LEU A 336 -1.81 15.61 6.31
N PHE A 337 -3.13 15.51 6.51
CA PHE A 337 -4.03 16.62 6.78
C PHE A 337 -4.72 16.46 8.13
N LYS A 338 -5.07 17.60 8.71
CA LYS A 338 -6.00 17.69 9.83
C LYS A 338 -7.44 17.51 9.32
N PRO A 339 -8.41 17.27 10.22
CA PRO A 339 -9.80 17.09 9.82
C PRO A 339 -10.46 18.33 9.18
N ASP A 340 -9.88 19.52 9.35
CA ASP A 340 -10.31 20.76 8.67
C ASP A 340 -9.74 20.91 7.24
N GLY A 341 -8.98 19.92 6.75
CA GLY A 341 -8.34 19.94 5.43
C GLY A 341 -7.01 20.70 5.39
N THR A 342 -6.59 21.35 6.48
CA THR A 342 -5.27 22.00 6.53
C THR A 342 -4.15 20.96 6.68
N PRO A 343 -2.94 21.20 6.13
CA PRO A 343 -1.82 20.29 6.32
C PRO A 343 -1.48 20.10 7.81
N ALA A 344 -1.24 18.85 8.23
CA ALA A 344 -0.74 18.56 9.57
C ALA A 344 0.69 19.10 9.77
N TYR A 345 1.48 19.10 8.70
CA TYR A 345 2.83 19.63 8.60
C TYR A 345 3.15 19.98 7.13
N PRO A 346 4.08 20.91 6.86
CA PRO A 346 4.44 21.27 5.49
C PRO A 346 5.25 20.15 4.82
N LEU A 347 4.72 19.53 3.75
CA LEU A 347 5.34 18.40 3.05
C LEU A 347 6.63 18.74 2.28
N GLY A 348 7.03 20.02 2.24
CA GLY A 348 8.33 20.44 1.69
C GLY A 348 8.40 20.49 0.16
N PHE A 349 7.27 20.38 -0.52
CA PHE A 349 7.10 20.62 -1.96
C PHE A 349 5.76 21.29 -2.22
N SER A 350 5.65 22.01 -3.34
CA SER A 350 4.38 22.57 -3.78
C SER A 350 3.44 21.43 -4.14
N LEU A 351 2.40 21.26 -3.33
CA LEU A 351 1.27 20.43 -3.69
C LEU A 351 0.62 20.99 -4.96
N ALA A 352 0.02 20.13 -5.79
CA ALA A 352 -0.75 20.61 -6.92
C ALA A 352 -1.81 21.60 -6.39
N SER A 353 -1.93 22.76 -7.04
CA SER A 353 -2.77 23.87 -6.58
C SER A 353 -4.13 23.38 -6.09
N ALA A 354 -4.34 23.44 -4.77
CA ALA A 354 -5.67 23.26 -4.20
C ALA A 354 -6.60 24.34 -4.80
N PRO A 355 -7.90 24.06 -5.00
CA PRO A 355 -8.84 25.11 -5.35
C PRO A 355 -8.83 26.13 -4.20
N ASN A 356 -8.40 27.36 -4.48
CA ASN A 356 -8.33 28.44 -3.49
C ASN A 356 -9.69 29.07 -3.15
N ASP A 357 -10.80 28.50 -3.62
CA ASP A 357 -12.14 29.11 -3.50
C ASP A 357 -13.17 28.10 -2.96
N ALA A 358 -13.12 27.80 -1.67
CA ALA A 358 -14.26 27.21 -0.94
C ALA A 358 -14.13 27.37 0.58
N VAL A 359 -13.92 28.60 1.08
CA VAL A 359 -14.19 28.90 2.49
C VAL A 359 -15.06 30.15 2.56
N SER A 360 -16.35 29.97 2.27
CA SER A 360 -17.38 30.89 2.77
C SER A 360 -18.58 30.09 3.26
N ASN A 361 -18.76 30.11 4.59
CA ASN A 361 -19.98 29.88 5.35
C ASN A 361 -21.03 28.89 4.81
N SER A 362 -21.16 27.74 5.47
CA SER A 362 -22.49 27.25 5.83
C SER A 362 -22.47 26.60 7.23
N THR A 363 -23.05 27.32 8.19
CA THR A 363 -23.49 26.79 9.48
C THR A 363 -24.75 25.97 9.24
N GLY A 364 -24.60 24.65 9.19
CA GLY A 364 -25.70 23.69 9.15
C GLY A 364 -25.34 22.46 9.95
N ALA A 365 -25.56 22.52 11.26
CA ALA A 365 -25.39 21.39 12.16
C ALA A 365 -26.45 20.32 11.87
N GLY A 366 -26.07 19.32 11.08
CA GLY A 366 -26.76 18.03 10.97
C GLY A 366 -25.79 16.94 11.38
N THR A 367 -26.01 16.33 12.55
CA THR A 367 -25.24 15.17 13.03
C THR A 367 -25.38 14.04 12.00
N PRO A 368 -24.30 13.57 11.34
CA PRO A 368 -24.41 12.46 10.41
C PRO A 368 -24.72 11.17 11.17
N PRO A 369 -25.57 10.28 10.63
CA PRO A 369 -25.77 8.98 11.23
C PRO A 369 -24.48 8.16 11.15
N ARG A 370 -24.15 7.53 12.28
CA ARG A 370 -23.06 6.57 12.48
C ARG A 370 -23.07 5.49 11.38
N PRO A 371 -21.96 5.25 10.65
CA PRO A 371 -21.84 4.07 9.82
C PRO A 371 -21.88 2.82 10.71
N PRO A 372 -22.58 1.75 10.33
CA PRO A 372 -22.55 0.52 11.09
C PRO A 372 -21.14 -0.09 11.05
N THR A 373 -20.56 -0.27 12.23
CA THR A 373 -19.39 -1.09 12.56
C THR A 373 -18.16 -0.94 11.65
N SER A 374 -17.23 -0.07 12.05
CA SER A 374 -15.85 -0.06 11.54
C SER A 374 -15.18 -1.42 11.78
N SER A 375 -14.62 -2.00 10.71
CA SER A 375 -13.85 -3.25 10.69
C SER A 375 -12.79 -3.31 11.78
N THR A 376 -12.75 -4.41 12.55
CA THR A 376 -11.70 -4.66 13.55
C THR A 376 -10.30 -4.71 12.92
N GLY A 377 -10.21 -5.07 11.63
CA GLY A 377 -8.95 -5.15 10.90
C GLY A 377 -8.33 -3.80 10.56
N TYR A 378 -9.10 -2.70 10.63
CA TYR A 378 -8.61 -1.34 10.37
C TYR A 378 -8.31 -0.54 11.65
N LEU A 379 -8.64 -1.09 12.82
CA LEU A 379 -8.67 -0.32 14.07
C LEU A 379 -7.29 0.05 14.62
N SER A 380 -6.23 -0.69 14.30
CA SER A 380 -4.90 -0.42 14.85
C SER A 380 -3.81 -0.87 13.88
N ILE A 381 -2.89 0.03 13.55
CA ILE A 381 -1.66 -0.31 12.81
C ILE A 381 -0.60 -0.83 13.81
N SER A 382 -0.66 -0.35 15.04
CA SER A 382 0.20 -0.76 16.15
C SER A 382 -0.16 -2.11 16.79
N SER A 383 -1.20 -2.82 16.32
CA SER A 383 -1.68 -4.05 16.99
C SER A 383 -0.86 -5.31 16.71
N ALA A 384 0.36 -5.18 16.18
CA ALA A 384 1.31 -6.30 16.26
C ALA A 384 1.53 -6.60 17.76
N PRO A 385 1.08 -7.75 18.28
CA PRO A 385 1.28 -8.09 19.69
C PRO A 385 2.78 -8.04 19.96
N SER A 386 3.15 -7.62 21.18
CA SER A 386 4.51 -7.47 21.70
C SER A 386 5.42 -8.67 21.35
N LEU A 387 5.94 -8.66 20.12
CA LEU A 387 7.02 -9.49 19.59
C LEU A 387 8.38 -8.84 19.91
N GLU A 388 8.40 -7.93 20.90
CA GLU A 388 9.59 -7.28 21.43
C GLU A 388 10.71 -8.30 21.66
N ARG A 389 10.38 -9.51 22.16
CA ARG A 389 11.41 -10.53 22.42
C ARG A 389 11.93 -11.29 21.20
N ARG A 390 11.16 -11.47 20.11
CA ARG A 390 11.61 -12.26 18.93
C ARG A 390 12.27 -11.40 17.86
N TRP A 391 11.85 -10.15 17.71
CA TRP A 391 12.49 -9.19 16.80
C TRP A 391 13.89 -8.77 17.30
N LEU A 392 14.04 -8.62 18.63
CA LEU A 392 15.32 -8.35 19.26
C LEU A 392 16.33 -9.49 19.04
N SER A 393 15.92 -10.77 19.08
CA SER A 393 16.86 -11.89 18.95
C SER A 393 17.58 -11.94 17.60
N SER A 394 16.88 -11.63 16.50
CA SER A 394 17.45 -11.75 15.15
C SER A 394 18.34 -10.57 14.75
N VAL A 395 18.06 -9.36 15.26
CA VAL A 395 18.87 -8.16 15.00
C VAL A 395 20.05 -8.05 15.97
N VAL A 396 19.85 -8.41 17.26
CA VAL A 396 20.88 -8.30 18.30
C VAL A 396 21.96 -9.38 18.15
N ALA A 397 21.61 -10.60 17.71
CA ALA A 397 22.59 -11.68 17.62
C ALA A 397 23.62 -11.51 16.48
N LEU A 398 23.30 -10.77 15.40
CA LEU A 398 24.22 -10.61 14.27
C LEU A 398 25.02 -9.29 14.28
N MET A 399 24.50 -8.21 14.86
CA MET A 399 25.23 -6.93 14.91
C MET A 399 26.37 -6.93 15.94
N VAL A 400 26.27 -7.72 17.02
CA VAL A 400 27.36 -7.86 18.01
C VAL A 400 28.56 -8.64 17.42
N GLY A 401 28.33 -9.48 16.40
CA GLY A 401 29.39 -10.23 15.72
C GLY A 401 30.22 -9.42 14.72
N LEU A 402 29.74 -8.26 14.25
CA LEU A 402 30.43 -7.44 13.25
C LEU A 402 31.23 -6.25 13.81
N ILE A 403 31.09 -5.93 15.11
CA ILE A 403 31.83 -4.82 15.75
C ILE A 403 33.10 -5.30 16.49
N LEU A 404 33.36 -6.61 16.55
CA LEU A 404 34.55 -7.19 17.22
C LEU A 404 35.63 -7.74 16.27
N LYS A 405 35.66 -7.27 15.03
CA LYS A 405 36.82 -7.47 14.14
C LYS A 405 37.21 -6.14 13.50
N PHE A 406 37.77 -5.24 14.30
CA PHE A 406 38.95 -4.42 13.99
C PHE A 406 39.45 -3.79 15.28
#